data_AF-A0A423TFH3-F1
#
_entry.id   AF-A0A423TFH3-F1
#
_cell.length_a   1.000
_cell.length_b   1.000
_cell.length_c   1.000
_cell.angle_alpha   90.00
_cell.angle_beta   90.00
_cell.angle_gamma   90.00
#
_symmetry.space_group_name_H-M   'P 1'
#
loop_
_entity.id
_entity.type
_entity.pdbx_description
1 polymer ?
#
loop_
_entity_poly.entity_id
_entity_poly.type
_entity_poly.pdbx_seq_one_letter_code
_entity_poly.pdbx_strand_id
1 'polypeptide(L)'
;MFQEGHPNSSRYGSVGITAEEDFWIAFQGSVLSAGGGDIGLDDITVSKEACGVQPPEAEVSPSEPPATEPPVITEWSCDFEDEGDWLCGMREVAGGWQVKAGWDAAEGPNPPLDHTTSSGDGHMLYLPGSKTEHAKLETPSLGFPGNSEASCLSLWYRIPTSEAGTLMAFMKDFNKDNDVPVLQLDGSWGSKYWLYAQTWLNPTTSGQFEVRLRGEPGGAEDAGIAVDDVRITAGACRWLRQCEFQDSTCLWEVEAQEDSFQWTVTTGQDNPRGPEKDHTFNENSGGYLTVYTNGTTPGVSSTLKSVTLPPSATCLNFWWAISGPDVGTLQIMLKGVSWDSWKVIWSLDSPADGDAGAQGEWHPGNIPYNHTDSGLVLAFHVINIKKNSGWIALDDVAGHEGTCAGKREKQIET
;
A
#
# COMPACT_ATOMS: atom_id res chain seq x y z
N MET A 1 -20.76 -37.01 10.59
CA MET A 1 -21.44 -37.33 9.30
C MET A 1 -22.87 -36.81 9.40
N PHE A 2 -23.25 -35.82 8.61
CA PHE A 2 -24.66 -35.40 8.54
C PHE A 2 -25.39 -36.27 7.51
N GLN A 3 -26.41 -36.99 7.96
CA GLN A 3 -27.23 -37.86 7.11
C GLN A 3 -28.32 -37.03 6.41
N GLU A 4 -28.54 -37.33 5.12
CA GLU A 4 -29.49 -36.66 4.22
C GLU A 4 -30.81 -36.27 4.92
N GLY A 5 -31.01 -34.96 5.04
CA GLY A 5 -32.25 -34.35 5.49
C GLY A 5 -33.01 -33.73 4.33
N HIS A 6 -34.34 -33.66 4.46
CA HIS A 6 -35.23 -33.04 3.49
C HIS A 6 -34.71 -31.71 2.91
N PRO A 7 -35.01 -31.37 1.65
CA PRO A 7 -34.26 -30.37 0.88
C PRO A 7 -34.32 -28.91 1.35
N ASN A 8 -34.92 -28.55 2.50
CA ASN A 8 -35.16 -27.14 2.88
C ASN A 8 -35.32 -26.90 4.41
N SER A 9 -34.71 -27.70 5.28
CA SER A 9 -34.76 -27.45 6.73
C SER A 9 -33.36 -27.34 7.31
N SER A 10 -33.04 -26.19 7.94
CA SER A 10 -31.84 -26.04 8.75
C SER A 10 -31.82 -27.08 9.88
N ARG A 11 -30.65 -27.61 10.18
CA ARG A 11 -30.44 -28.56 11.27
C ARG A 11 -29.49 -27.96 12.27
N TYR A 12 -29.89 -27.98 13.54
CA TYR A 12 -29.05 -27.54 14.64
C TYR A 12 -27.96 -28.57 14.91
N GLY A 13 -26.72 -28.08 15.11
CA GLY A 13 -25.60 -28.88 15.57
C GLY A 13 -24.91 -28.21 16.76
N SER A 14 -24.42 -29.02 17.70
CA SER A 14 -23.59 -28.55 18.81
C SER A 14 -22.50 -29.56 19.12
N VAL A 15 -21.35 -29.08 19.59
CA VAL A 15 -20.22 -29.92 20.00
C VAL A 15 -19.45 -29.22 21.11
N GLY A 16 -19.13 -29.95 22.17
CA GLY A 16 -18.26 -29.46 23.24
C GLY A 16 -16.80 -29.43 22.78
N ILE A 17 -16.12 -28.30 23.00
CA ILE A 17 -14.71 -28.12 22.64
C ILE A 17 -13.92 -27.90 23.93
N THR A 18 -12.74 -28.52 24.05
CA THR A 18 -11.80 -28.30 25.16
C THR A 18 -10.41 -28.07 24.57
N ALA A 19 -9.79 -26.95 24.91
CA ALA A 19 -8.45 -26.59 24.46
C ALA A 19 -7.67 -25.96 25.62
N GLU A 20 -6.37 -26.28 25.72
CA GLU A 20 -5.46 -25.72 26.72
C GLU A 20 -4.65 -24.52 26.17
N GLU A 21 -4.66 -24.33 24.85
CA GLU A 21 -3.99 -23.26 24.10
C GLU A 21 -4.97 -22.62 23.10
N ASP A 22 -4.55 -21.51 22.47
CA ASP A 22 -5.33 -20.86 21.41
C ASP A 22 -5.55 -21.81 20.23
N PHE A 23 -6.75 -21.78 19.65
CA PHE A 23 -7.16 -22.71 18.61
C PHE A 23 -8.06 -22.05 17.57
N TRP A 24 -8.16 -22.71 16.41
CA TRP A 24 -9.09 -22.36 15.35
C TRP A 24 -10.18 -23.43 15.25
N ILE A 25 -11.40 -23.01 14.87
CA ILE A 25 -12.48 -23.93 14.50
C ILE A 25 -12.58 -23.92 12.97
N ALA A 26 -12.36 -25.07 12.36
CA ALA A 26 -12.52 -25.25 10.92
C ALA A 26 -13.70 -26.17 10.62
N PHE A 27 -14.53 -25.79 9.65
CA PHE A 27 -15.60 -26.62 9.14
C PHE A 27 -15.19 -27.22 7.80
N GLN A 28 -15.15 -28.55 7.73
CA GLN A 28 -14.81 -29.26 6.50
C GLN A 28 -16.04 -29.95 5.91
N GLY A 29 -16.43 -29.55 4.70
CA GLY A 29 -17.36 -30.29 3.86
C GLY A 29 -16.62 -31.33 3.00
N SER A 30 -17.22 -32.48 2.76
CA SER A 30 -16.68 -33.49 1.84
C SER A 30 -17.78 -34.03 0.94
N VAL A 31 -17.53 -34.02 -0.37
CA VAL A 31 -18.47 -34.52 -1.37
C VAL A 31 -18.22 -36.02 -1.58
N LEU A 32 -19.21 -36.85 -1.21
CA LEU A 32 -19.07 -38.31 -1.22
C LEU A 32 -19.47 -38.97 -2.56
N SER A 33 -20.10 -38.21 -3.49
CA SER A 33 -20.42 -38.72 -4.83
C SER A 33 -20.56 -37.59 -5.87
N ALA A 34 -20.37 -37.92 -7.15
CA ALA A 34 -20.42 -36.98 -8.28
C ALA A 34 -21.81 -36.37 -8.56
N GLY A 35 -22.84 -36.73 -7.80
CA GLY A 35 -24.20 -36.20 -7.96
C GLY A 35 -24.40 -34.77 -7.44
N GLY A 36 -23.43 -34.23 -6.69
CA GLY A 36 -23.49 -32.88 -6.12
C GLY A 36 -24.43 -32.75 -4.91
N GLY A 37 -24.21 -31.68 -4.16
CA GLY A 37 -24.99 -31.27 -2.98
C GLY A 37 -24.27 -30.13 -2.26
N ASP A 38 -25.02 -29.12 -1.80
CA ASP A 38 -24.47 -27.95 -1.13
C ASP A 38 -24.51 -28.13 0.39
N ILE A 39 -23.47 -27.64 1.08
CA ILE A 39 -23.43 -27.57 2.54
C ILE A 39 -23.45 -26.09 2.91
N GLY A 40 -24.54 -25.66 3.53
CA GLY A 40 -24.65 -24.34 4.14
C GLY A 40 -24.41 -24.42 5.65
N LEU A 41 -23.69 -23.46 6.19
CA LEU A 41 -23.57 -23.21 7.62
C LEU A 41 -24.18 -21.84 7.89
N ASP A 42 -24.89 -21.73 8.99
CA ASP A 42 -25.52 -20.48 9.42
C ASP A 42 -25.57 -20.44 10.95
N ASP A 43 -25.71 -19.25 11.53
CA ASP A 43 -25.91 -19.02 12.98
C ASP A 43 -24.85 -19.67 13.91
N ILE A 44 -23.56 -19.57 13.55
CA ILE A 44 -22.47 -20.15 14.35
C ILE A 44 -22.28 -19.34 15.64
N THR A 45 -22.45 -20.01 16.79
CA THR A 45 -22.25 -19.40 18.12
C THR A 45 -21.22 -20.20 18.92
N VAL A 46 -20.24 -19.49 19.50
CA VAL A 46 -19.29 -20.05 20.46
C VAL A 46 -19.60 -19.49 21.85
N SER A 47 -19.86 -20.37 22.81
CA SER A 47 -20.18 -19.98 24.19
C SER A 47 -19.26 -20.68 25.18
N LYS A 48 -19.07 -20.06 26.35
CA LYS A 48 -18.35 -20.68 27.49
C LYS A 48 -19.16 -21.77 28.20
N GLU A 49 -20.44 -21.91 27.86
CA GLU A 49 -21.30 -22.93 28.42
C GLU A 49 -20.97 -24.29 27.80
N ALA A 50 -20.90 -25.32 28.65
CA ALA A 50 -20.72 -26.68 28.16
C ALA A 50 -21.95 -27.09 27.33
N CYS A 51 -21.73 -27.39 26.05
CA CYS A 51 -22.75 -27.99 25.19
C CYS A 51 -22.41 -29.45 24.89
N GLY A 52 -23.43 -30.31 24.91
CA GLY A 52 -23.30 -31.71 24.48
C GLY A 52 -23.29 -31.82 22.95
N VAL A 53 -22.95 -33.00 22.45
CA VAL A 53 -23.02 -33.25 21.00
C VAL A 53 -24.47 -33.38 20.55
N GLN A 54 -24.86 -32.59 19.55
CA GLN A 54 -26.14 -32.70 18.85
C GLN A 54 -25.92 -32.66 17.34
N PRO A 55 -26.60 -33.52 16.56
CA PRO A 55 -27.38 -34.67 17.02
C PRO A 55 -26.46 -35.76 17.63
N PRO A 56 -26.94 -36.66 18.51
CA PRO A 56 -26.11 -37.67 19.18
C PRO A 56 -25.32 -38.57 18.23
N GLU A 57 -25.83 -38.82 17.03
CA GLU A 57 -25.16 -39.62 15.99
C GLU A 57 -23.93 -38.92 15.39
N ALA A 58 -23.76 -37.62 15.67
CA ALA A 58 -22.56 -36.87 15.32
C ALA A 58 -21.44 -37.03 16.37
N GLU A 59 -21.69 -37.72 17.49
CA GLU A 59 -20.67 -38.01 18.50
C GLU A 59 -19.62 -38.96 17.91
N VAL A 60 -18.40 -38.44 17.77
CA VAL A 60 -17.24 -39.18 17.30
C VAL A 60 -16.20 -39.21 18.41
N SER A 61 -15.50 -40.33 18.58
CA SER A 61 -14.25 -40.30 19.34
C SER A 61 -13.26 -39.42 18.57
N PRO A 62 -12.58 -38.45 19.22
CA PRO A 62 -11.61 -37.62 18.54
C PRO A 62 -10.55 -38.54 17.91
N SER A 63 -10.57 -38.64 16.58
CA SER A 63 -9.45 -39.18 15.84
C SER A 63 -8.33 -38.15 15.89
N GLU A 64 -7.08 -38.60 15.89
CA GLU A 64 -5.95 -37.71 15.61
C GLU A 64 -6.29 -36.91 14.34
N PRO A 65 -6.19 -35.57 14.37
CA PRO A 65 -6.57 -34.76 13.22
C PRO A 65 -5.82 -35.28 11.99
N PRO A 66 -6.45 -35.31 10.80
CA PRO A 66 -5.74 -35.72 9.59
C PRO A 66 -4.42 -34.96 9.49
N ALA A 67 -3.31 -35.66 9.19
CA ALA A 67 -1.95 -35.09 9.15
C ALA A 67 -1.75 -34.01 8.07
N THR A 68 -2.81 -33.62 7.38
CA THR A 68 -2.84 -32.41 6.58
C THR A 68 -2.93 -31.23 7.52
N GLU A 69 -1.83 -30.46 7.61
CA GLU A 69 -1.85 -29.15 8.25
C GLU A 69 -3.09 -28.36 7.80
N PRO A 70 -3.83 -27.72 8.73
CA PRO A 70 -4.93 -26.84 8.35
C PRO A 70 -4.42 -25.77 7.38
N PRO A 71 -5.24 -25.31 6.42
CA PRO A 71 -4.84 -24.25 5.52
C PRO A 71 -4.39 -23.05 6.35
N VAL A 72 -3.13 -22.68 6.21
CA VAL A 72 -2.58 -21.47 6.84
C VAL A 72 -3.24 -20.30 6.13
N ILE A 73 -4.15 -19.61 6.80
CA ILE A 73 -4.63 -18.32 6.32
C ILE A 73 -3.41 -17.41 6.36
N THR A 74 -3.01 -16.91 5.19
CA THR A 74 -1.87 -15.99 5.04
C THR A 74 -2.33 -14.62 4.57
N GLU A 75 -3.64 -14.42 4.38
CA GLU A 75 -4.17 -13.23 3.75
C GLU A 75 -5.63 -12.98 4.11
N TRP A 76 -5.98 -11.71 4.21
CA TRP A 76 -7.34 -11.19 4.14
C TRP A 76 -7.38 -10.04 3.12
N SER A 77 -8.44 -9.95 2.31
CA SER A 77 -8.58 -8.91 1.27
C SER A 77 -10.02 -8.43 1.15
N CYS A 78 -10.18 -7.19 0.68
CA CYS A 78 -11.45 -6.61 0.32
C CYS A 78 -11.28 -5.68 -0.90
N ASP A 79 -11.85 -6.12 -2.03
CA ASP A 79 -11.94 -5.37 -3.29
C ASP A 79 -13.28 -4.65 -3.45
N PHE A 80 -14.17 -4.79 -2.46
CA PHE A 80 -15.51 -4.17 -2.44
C PHE A 80 -16.41 -4.58 -3.62
N GLU A 81 -16.25 -5.76 -4.23
CA GLU A 81 -17.08 -6.20 -5.37
C GLU A 81 -18.13 -7.28 -5.06
N ASP A 82 -18.16 -7.79 -3.83
CA ASP A 82 -19.11 -8.83 -3.42
C ASP A 82 -20.46 -8.23 -2.98
N GLU A 83 -21.49 -8.37 -3.81
CA GLU A 83 -22.85 -7.88 -3.50
C GLU A 83 -23.43 -8.44 -2.18
N GLY A 84 -22.97 -9.62 -1.74
CA GLY A 84 -23.40 -10.25 -0.50
C GLY A 84 -22.70 -9.74 0.75
N ASP A 85 -21.47 -9.21 0.60
CA ASP A 85 -20.67 -8.64 1.69
C ASP A 85 -19.65 -7.62 1.13
N TRP A 86 -20.17 -6.46 0.74
CA TRP A 86 -19.37 -5.35 0.20
C TRP A 86 -18.21 -4.91 1.09
N LEU A 87 -18.27 -5.19 2.40
CA LEU A 87 -17.27 -4.79 3.37
C LEU A 87 -16.36 -5.93 3.79
N CYS A 88 -16.53 -7.14 3.25
CA CYS A 88 -15.68 -8.30 3.51
C CYS A 88 -15.51 -8.58 5.02
N GLY A 89 -16.60 -8.41 5.77
CA GLY A 89 -16.64 -8.52 7.23
C GLY A 89 -16.12 -7.31 8.02
N MET A 90 -15.67 -6.22 7.36
CA MET A 90 -15.35 -4.98 8.08
C MET A 90 -16.59 -4.42 8.78
N ARG A 91 -16.39 -3.88 9.98
CA ARG A 91 -17.44 -3.25 10.78
C ARG A 91 -17.29 -1.73 10.77
N GLU A 92 -18.37 -1.02 10.44
CA GLU A 92 -18.43 0.42 10.60
C GLU A 92 -18.57 0.81 12.08
N VAL A 93 -17.61 1.58 12.57
CA VAL A 93 -17.55 2.06 13.97
C VAL A 93 -17.92 3.52 14.07
N ALA A 94 -17.66 4.29 13.01
CA ALA A 94 -18.14 5.66 12.87
C ALA A 94 -18.57 5.87 11.41
N GLY A 95 -19.76 6.45 11.26
CA GLY A 95 -20.44 6.66 9.99
C GLY A 95 -19.64 7.48 8.99
N GLY A 96 -19.83 7.22 7.70
CA GLY A 96 -19.49 8.17 6.63
C GLY A 96 -18.84 7.56 5.41
N TRP A 97 -18.26 6.37 5.56
CA TRP A 97 -17.79 5.57 4.44
C TRP A 97 -18.97 5.09 3.60
N GLN A 98 -18.77 5.01 2.30
CA GLN A 98 -19.77 4.58 1.33
C GLN A 98 -19.08 3.63 0.35
N VAL A 99 -19.68 2.46 0.09
CA VAL A 99 -19.29 1.66 -1.07
C VAL A 99 -19.99 2.27 -2.28
N LYS A 100 -19.23 2.66 -3.30
CA LYS A 100 -19.76 3.40 -4.45
C LYS A 100 -19.02 3.03 -5.73
N ALA A 101 -19.79 2.96 -6.82
CA ALA A 101 -19.25 2.75 -8.15
C ALA A 101 -18.51 3.99 -8.71
N GLY A 102 -17.84 3.84 -9.85
CA GLY A 102 -17.14 4.93 -10.54
C GLY A 102 -18.03 6.14 -10.87
N TRP A 103 -17.43 7.32 -10.96
CA TRP A 103 -18.11 8.57 -11.33
C TRP A 103 -18.03 8.83 -12.84
N ASP A 104 -18.95 9.64 -13.36
CA ASP A 104 -18.73 10.25 -14.68
C ASP A 104 -17.53 11.21 -14.58
N ALA A 105 -16.62 11.16 -15.56
CA ALA A 105 -15.46 12.05 -15.61
C ALA A 105 -15.84 13.55 -15.61
N ALA A 106 -17.10 13.89 -15.94
CA ALA A 106 -17.64 15.25 -15.85
C ALA A 106 -18.07 15.67 -14.43
N GLU A 107 -18.14 14.77 -13.46
CA GLU A 107 -18.67 15.01 -12.09
C GLU A 107 -17.61 15.46 -11.08
N GLY A 108 -16.41 15.79 -11.53
CA GLY A 108 -15.36 16.40 -10.70
C GLY A 108 -14.16 15.48 -10.47
N PRO A 109 -13.36 15.73 -9.42
CA PRO A 109 -12.06 15.09 -9.22
C PRO A 109 -12.13 13.66 -8.64
N ASN A 110 -13.31 13.04 -8.53
CA ASN A 110 -13.46 11.67 -8.01
C ASN A 110 -13.03 10.61 -9.02
N PRO A 111 -12.66 9.39 -8.58
CA PRO A 111 -12.26 8.28 -9.48
C PRO A 111 -13.38 7.92 -10.46
N PRO A 112 -13.13 8.03 -11.78
CA PRO A 112 -14.13 7.64 -12.76
C PRO A 112 -14.23 6.12 -12.91
N LEU A 113 -13.16 5.40 -12.58
CA LEU A 113 -13.06 3.96 -12.69
C LEU A 113 -12.58 3.39 -11.35
N ASP A 114 -13.21 2.29 -10.98
CA ASP A 114 -12.75 1.35 -9.97
C ASP A 114 -11.38 0.77 -10.32
N HIS A 115 -10.56 0.48 -9.31
CA HIS A 115 -9.21 -0.02 -9.55
C HIS A 115 -9.23 -1.52 -9.86
N THR A 116 -9.94 -2.32 -9.07
CA THR A 116 -10.06 -3.79 -9.20
C THR A 116 -10.48 -4.23 -10.61
N THR A 117 -11.59 -3.69 -11.10
CA THR A 117 -12.24 -4.04 -12.36
C THR A 117 -11.79 -3.17 -13.52
N SER A 118 -11.12 -2.05 -13.23
CA SER A 118 -10.79 -1.01 -14.22
C SER A 118 -12.02 -0.50 -14.97
N SER A 119 -13.18 -0.44 -14.29
CA SER A 119 -14.48 -0.11 -14.90
C SER A 119 -15.25 0.94 -14.08
N GLY A 120 -16.22 1.62 -14.70
CA GLY A 120 -17.10 2.55 -13.97
C GLY A 120 -18.18 1.85 -13.16
N ASP A 121 -18.40 0.55 -13.39
CA ASP A 121 -19.42 -0.25 -12.71
C ASP A 121 -18.88 -0.97 -11.47
N GLY A 122 -17.55 -1.09 -11.33
CA GLY A 122 -16.89 -1.59 -10.13
C GLY A 122 -16.98 -0.59 -8.98
N HIS A 123 -16.82 -1.10 -7.76
CA HIS A 123 -17.11 -0.43 -6.51
C HIS A 123 -15.85 -0.25 -5.68
N MET A 124 -15.77 0.91 -5.03
CA MET A 124 -14.70 1.24 -4.11
C MET A 124 -15.27 1.82 -2.83
N LEU A 125 -14.43 1.89 -1.81
CA LEU A 125 -14.74 2.58 -0.57
C LEU A 125 -14.49 4.10 -0.73
N TYR A 126 -15.48 4.92 -0.40
CA TYR A 126 -15.43 6.37 -0.58
C TYR A 126 -15.89 7.14 0.66
N LEU A 127 -15.16 8.18 1.02
CA LEU A 127 -15.55 9.17 2.01
C LEU A 127 -15.64 10.56 1.37
N PRO A 128 -16.84 11.16 1.28
CA PRO A 128 -16.97 12.53 0.77
C PRO A 128 -16.23 13.53 1.65
N GLY A 129 -15.48 14.45 1.05
CA GLY A 129 -14.74 15.50 1.76
C GLY A 129 -15.65 16.52 2.46
N SER A 130 -16.91 16.65 2.05
CA SER A 130 -17.90 17.58 2.60
C SER A 130 -18.50 17.13 3.93
N LYS A 131 -18.18 15.92 4.39
CA LYS A 131 -18.61 15.42 5.70
C LYS A 131 -17.93 16.22 6.83
N THR A 132 -18.60 16.31 7.98
CA THR A 132 -18.04 16.99 9.16
C THR A 132 -17.48 16.02 10.21
N GLU A 133 -17.94 14.77 10.19
CA GLU A 133 -17.53 13.73 11.13
C GLU A 133 -16.52 12.79 10.47
N HIS A 134 -15.58 12.29 11.28
CA HIS A 134 -14.62 11.28 10.82
C HIS A 134 -15.30 9.92 10.64
N ALA A 135 -14.95 9.18 9.59
CA ALA A 135 -15.45 7.84 9.34
C ALA A 135 -14.44 6.78 9.79
N LYS A 136 -14.93 5.64 10.29
CA LYS A 136 -14.08 4.55 10.82
C LYS A 136 -14.64 3.18 10.43
N LEU A 137 -13.80 2.38 9.79
CA LEU A 137 -14.02 0.96 9.51
C LEU A 137 -12.96 0.13 10.20
N GLU A 138 -13.36 -0.98 10.83
CA GLU A 138 -12.46 -1.94 11.46
C GLU A 138 -12.56 -3.28 10.75
N THR A 139 -11.42 -3.90 10.46
CA THR A 139 -11.40 -5.29 9.95
C THR A 139 -11.95 -6.26 11.00
N PRO A 140 -12.30 -7.50 10.61
CA PRO A 140 -12.37 -8.60 11.56
C PRO A 140 -11.08 -8.74 12.38
N SER A 141 -11.11 -9.49 13.47
CA SER A 141 -9.90 -9.88 14.17
C SER A 141 -9.11 -10.85 13.28
N LEU A 142 -7.91 -10.45 12.88
CA LEU A 142 -7.03 -11.18 11.97
C LEU A 142 -5.93 -11.84 12.77
N GLY A 143 -5.56 -13.08 12.42
CA GLY A 143 -4.38 -13.73 12.95
C GLY A 143 -3.80 -14.75 12.00
N PHE A 144 -2.47 -14.75 11.83
CA PHE A 144 -1.77 -15.58 10.87
C PHE A 144 -0.84 -16.58 11.60
N PRO A 145 -1.00 -17.90 11.41
CA PRO A 145 -0.18 -18.92 12.05
C PRO A 145 1.32 -18.76 11.71
N GLY A 146 2.20 -18.93 12.69
CA GLY A 146 3.66 -18.92 12.48
C GLY A 146 4.31 -17.54 12.28
N ASN A 147 3.53 -16.46 12.25
CA ASN A 147 4.07 -15.09 12.13
C ASN A 147 4.55 -14.57 13.48
N SER A 148 5.83 -14.75 13.76
CA SER A 148 6.46 -14.22 14.97
C SER A 148 6.87 -12.74 14.89
N GLU A 149 6.78 -12.06 13.73
CA GLU A 149 7.46 -10.76 13.57
C GLU A 149 6.74 -9.65 12.78
N ALA A 150 6.07 -9.91 11.63
CA ALA A 150 5.42 -8.84 10.84
C ALA A 150 4.27 -9.32 9.94
N SER A 151 3.33 -8.41 9.64
CA SER A 151 2.33 -8.51 8.57
C SER A 151 2.38 -7.24 7.68
N CYS A 152 1.77 -7.29 6.50
CA CYS A 152 1.75 -6.17 5.57
C CYS A 152 0.32 -5.75 5.26
N LEU A 153 -0.01 -4.49 5.51
CA LEU A 153 -1.20 -3.84 4.97
C LEU A 153 -0.85 -3.20 3.62
N SER A 154 -1.66 -3.41 2.60
CA SER A 154 -1.61 -2.70 1.34
C SER A 154 -3.01 -2.27 0.88
N LEU A 155 -3.10 -1.19 0.13
CA LEU A 155 -4.35 -0.70 -0.45
C LEU A 155 -4.06 0.20 -1.65
N TRP A 156 -5.04 0.34 -2.53
CA TRP A 156 -5.07 1.41 -3.51
C TRP A 156 -5.91 2.58 -2.98
N TYR A 157 -5.51 3.80 -3.30
CA TYR A 157 -6.19 5.00 -2.83
C TYR A 157 -6.13 6.13 -3.85
N ARG A 158 -7.05 7.08 -3.69
CA ARG A 158 -7.01 8.36 -4.39
C ARG A 158 -7.52 9.47 -3.48
N ILE A 159 -6.70 10.49 -3.29
CA ILE A 159 -7.00 11.72 -2.55
C ILE A 159 -6.61 12.90 -3.45
N PRO A 160 -7.56 13.48 -4.20
CA PRO A 160 -7.23 14.36 -5.32
C PRO A 160 -6.73 15.75 -4.90
N THR A 161 -7.07 16.24 -3.70
CA THR A 161 -6.63 17.54 -3.17
C THR A 161 -6.46 17.51 -1.65
N SER A 162 -5.78 18.50 -1.07
CA SER A 162 -5.65 18.66 0.38
C SER A 162 -6.99 18.74 1.10
N GLU A 163 -7.98 19.32 0.45
CA GLU A 163 -9.34 19.53 0.96
C GLU A 163 -10.22 18.28 0.81
N ALA A 164 -9.79 17.25 0.08
CA ALA A 164 -10.50 15.98 0.00
C ALA A 164 -10.46 15.24 1.34
N GLY A 165 -9.33 15.33 2.07
CA GLY A 165 -9.17 14.81 3.42
C GLY A 165 -7.87 14.04 3.65
N THR A 166 -7.82 13.36 4.79
CA THR A 166 -6.70 12.50 5.22
C THR A 166 -7.20 11.08 5.48
N LEU A 167 -6.53 10.07 4.90
CA LEU A 167 -6.69 8.66 5.21
C LEU A 167 -5.64 8.23 6.23
N MET A 168 -6.06 7.54 7.28
CA MET A 168 -5.18 6.96 8.29
C MET A 168 -5.50 5.48 8.51
N ALA A 169 -4.48 4.69 8.79
CA ALA A 169 -4.65 3.33 9.29
C ALA A 169 -4.00 3.17 10.67
N PHE A 170 -4.71 2.47 11.55
CA PHE A 170 -4.25 2.14 12.90
C PHE A 170 -4.30 0.63 13.10
N MET A 171 -3.26 0.07 13.71
CA MET A 171 -3.25 -1.32 14.15
C MET A 171 -3.64 -1.38 15.62
N LYS A 172 -4.72 -2.09 15.92
CA LYS A 172 -5.13 -2.43 17.27
C LYS A 172 -4.51 -3.76 17.65
N ASP A 173 -3.52 -3.68 18.53
CA ASP A 173 -2.84 -4.81 19.12
C ASP A 173 -3.48 -5.08 20.49
N PHE A 174 -4.14 -6.23 20.65
CA PHE A 174 -4.90 -6.54 21.87
C PHE A 174 -4.06 -6.62 23.15
N ASN A 175 -2.73 -6.66 23.02
CA ASN A 175 -1.79 -6.62 24.15
C ASN A 175 -1.29 -5.21 24.47
N LYS A 176 -1.69 -4.19 23.70
CA LYS A 176 -1.38 -2.78 23.94
C LYS A 176 -2.64 -2.02 24.30
N ASP A 177 -2.49 -1.02 25.18
CA ASP A 177 -3.60 -0.17 25.60
C ASP A 177 -4.03 0.84 24.52
N ASN A 178 -3.18 1.11 23.53
CA ASN A 178 -3.41 2.12 22.50
C ASN A 178 -3.20 1.55 21.10
N ASP A 179 -4.02 2.02 20.16
CA ASP A 179 -3.84 1.72 18.75
C ASP A 179 -2.56 2.36 18.22
N VAL A 180 -1.83 1.63 17.38
CA VAL A 180 -0.57 2.07 16.77
C VAL A 180 -0.89 2.69 15.42
N PRO A 181 -0.58 3.97 15.17
CA PRO A 181 -0.73 4.56 13.84
C PRO A 181 0.33 3.94 12.90
N VAL A 182 -0.11 3.43 11.75
CA VAL A 182 0.77 2.71 10.80
C VAL A 182 0.81 3.35 9.42
N LEU A 183 -0.20 4.13 9.05
CA LEU A 183 -0.29 4.81 7.75
C LEU A 183 -0.99 6.15 7.91
N GLN A 184 -0.52 7.17 7.19
CA GLN A 184 -1.20 8.45 7.03
C GLN A 184 -0.93 8.97 5.62
N LEU A 185 -2.00 9.21 4.87
CA LEU A 185 -2.01 9.67 3.49
C LEU A 185 -2.89 10.90 3.40
N ASP A 186 -2.35 11.99 2.89
CA ASP A 186 -3.06 13.25 2.72
C ASP A 186 -2.96 13.73 1.27
N GLY A 187 -3.90 14.57 0.87
CA GLY A 187 -3.97 15.09 -0.49
C GLY A 187 -3.11 16.31 -0.77
N SER A 188 -2.13 16.65 0.07
CA SER A 188 -1.37 17.91 -0.06
C SER A 188 -0.81 18.14 -1.45
N TRP A 189 -0.45 17.07 -2.16
CA TRP A 189 0.19 17.14 -3.47
C TRP A 189 -0.74 16.67 -4.60
N GLY A 190 -1.97 16.27 -4.25
CA GLY A 190 -3.04 15.81 -5.13
C GLY A 190 -2.74 14.48 -5.84
N SER A 191 -3.79 13.75 -6.21
CA SER A 191 -3.67 12.51 -7.00
C SER A 191 -4.72 12.44 -8.11
N LYS A 192 -4.21 12.33 -9.34
CA LYS A 192 -5.06 12.16 -10.54
C LYS A 192 -5.45 10.71 -10.79
N TYR A 193 -4.59 9.78 -10.40
CA TYR A 193 -4.76 8.35 -10.61
C TYR A 193 -4.78 7.62 -9.26
N TRP A 194 -5.13 6.34 -9.30
CA TRP A 194 -4.96 5.45 -8.17
C TRP A 194 -3.48 5.33 -7.81
N LEU A 195 -3.21 5.45 -6.52
CA LEU A 195 -1.92 5.28 -5.88
C LEU A 195 -1.98 4.05 -4.99
N TYR A 196 -0.87 3.34 -4.87
CA TYR A 196 -0.65 2.17 -4.05
C TYR A 196 0.11 2.53 -2.77
N ALA A 197 -0.50 2.23 -1.63
CA ALA A 197 0.14 2.33 -0.33
C ALA A 197 0.34 0.95 0.29
N GLN A 198 1.40 0.80 1.07
CA GLN A 198 1.58 -0.34 1.95
C GLN A 198 2.28 0.10 3.25
N THR A 199 2.08 -0.64 4.34
CA THR A 199 2.75 -0.41 5.62
C THR A 199 2.91 -1.68 6.46
N TRP A 200 3.93 -1.66 7.33
CA TRP A 200 4.30 -2.76 8.21
C TRP A 200 3.39 -2.78 9.43
N LEU A 201 2.90 -3.97 9.76
CA LEU A 201 2.12 -4.25 10.96
C LEU A 201 2.96 -5.18 11.86
N ASN A 202 3.26 -4.76 13.08
CA ASN A 202 4.10 -5.51 14.02
C ASN A 202 3.31 -5.86 15.30
N PRO A 203 2.40 -6.84 15.27
CA PRO A 203 1.57 -7.23 16.42
C PRO A 203 2.42 -7.93 17.49
N THR A 204 2.18 -7.60 18.77
CA THR A 204 3.01 -8.05 19.90
C THR A 204 2.41 -9.33 20.51
N THR A 205 2.87 -10.52 20.11
CA THR A 205 2.62 -11.81 20.80
C THR A 205 1.14 -12.23 21.00
N SER A 206 0.53 -12.68 19.91
CA SER A 206 -0.60 -13.64 19.80
C SER A 206 -0.98 -13.84 18.33
N GLY A 207 -0.41 -13.00 17.45
CA GLY A 207 -0.73 -12.96 16.03
C GLY A 207 -2.05 -12.26 15.75
N GLN A 208 -2.89 -12.01 16.76
CA GLN A 208 -4.20 -11.40 16.57
C GLN A 208 -4.15 -9.87 16.64
N PHE A 209 -4.74 -9.21 15.65
CA PHE A 209 -4.85 -7.75 15.57
C PHE A 209 -6.05 -7.35 14.72
N GLU A 210 -6.48 -6.10 14.86
CA GLU A 210 -7.43 -5.47 13.95
C GLU A 210 -6.74 -4.29 13.24
N VAL A 211 -7.12 -4.01 12.00
CA VAL A 211 -6.75 -2.78 11.31
C VAL A 211 -7.97 -1.87 11.26
N ARG A 212 -7.78 -0.61 11.64
CA ARG A 212 -8.81 0.43 11.52
C ARG A 212 -8.43 1.42 10.43
N LEU A 213 -9.29 1.55 9.43
CA LEU A 213 -9.24 2.63 8.44
C LEU A 213 -10.07 3.81 8.95
N ARG A 214 -9.42 4.96 9.14
CA ARG A 214 -10.05 6.21 9.53
C ARG A 214 -9.89 7.23 8.41
N GLY A 215 -11.01 7.82 7.99
CA GLY A 215 -11.01 8.95 7.08
C GLY A 215 -11.36 10.24 7.81
N GLU A 216 -10.58 11.29 7.58
CA GLU A 216 -10.86 12.64 8.06
C GLU A 216 -11.22 13.53 6.86
N PRO A 217 -12.48 13.94 6.72
CA PRO A 217 -12.89 14.81 5.62
C PRO A 217 -12.18 16.18 5.67
N GLY A 218 -11.78 16.70 4.51
CA GLY A 218 -11.04 17.96 4.42
C GLY A 218 -11.90 19.20 4.09
N GLY A 219 -13.21 19.03 3.84
CA GLY A 219 -14.16 20.10 3.54
C GLY A 219 -14.45 20.34 2.05
N ALA A 220 -13.88 19.56 1.13
CA ALA A 220 -14.19 19.69 -0.30
C ALA A 220 -15.64 19.27 -0.62
N GLU A 221 -16.34 20.04 -1.46
CA GLU A 221 -17.73 19.76 -1.85
C GLU A 221 -17.84 18.68 -2.93
N ASP A 222 -16.84 18.58 -3.81
CA ASP A 222 -16.81 17.73 -5.00
C ASP A 222 -15.69 16.67 -4.98
N ALA A 223 -14.89 16.63 -3.91
CA ALA A 223 -13.78 15.71 -3.76
C ALA A 223 -13.89 14.90 -2.45
N GLY A 224 -13.24 13.73 -2.43
CA GLY A 224 -13.20 12.88 -1.25
C GLY A 224 -12.04 11.89 -1.29
N ILE A 225 -12.02 11.00 -0.31
CA ILE A 225 -11.03 9.93 -0.19
C ILE A 225 -11.63 8.69 -0.82
N ALA A 226 -10.97 8.11 -1.81
CA ALA A 226 -11.31 6.79 -2.34
C ALA A 226 -10.23 5.77 -1.92
N VAL A 227 -10.67 4.56 -1.59
CA VAL A 227 -9.85 3.41 -1.20
C VAL A 227 -10.39 2.18 -1.91
N ASP A 228 -9.50 1.35 -2.42
CA ASP A 228 -9.82 0.09 -3.07
C ASP A 228 -8.78 -0.98 -2.72
N ASP A 229 -9.07 -2.25 -2.99
CA ASP A 229 -8.10 -3.34 -2.95
C ASP A 229 -7.35 -3.45 -1.61
N VAL A 230 -8.08 -3.36 -0.49
CA VAL A 230 -7.47 -3.43 0.85
C VAL A 230 -7.04 -4.87 1.13
N ARG A 231 -5.76 -5.09 1.40
CA ARG A 231 -5.17 -6.41 1.60
C ARG A 231 -4.25 -6.43 2.80
N ILE A 232 -4.34 -7.49 3.60
CA ILE A 232 -3.47 -7.75 4.74
C ILE A 232 -2.86 -9.13 4.55
N THR A 233 -1.54 -9.20 4.43
CA THR A 233 -0.80 -10.45 4.22
C THR A 233 0.13 -10.79 5.38
N ALA A 234 0.36 -12.07 5.57
CA ALA A 234 1.38 -12.61 6.43
C ALA A 234 2.79 -12.23 5.94
N GLY A 235 3.66 -11.81 6.86
CA GLY A 235 5.05 -11.46 6.56
C GLY A 235 5.28 -9.96 6.32
N ALA A 236 6.54 -9.59 6.17
CA ALA A 236 6.93 -8.20 5.93
C ALA A 236 6.44 -7.71 4.56
N CYS A 237 6.10 -6.41 4.46
CA CYS A 237 5.80 -5.82 3.16
C CYS A 237 6.97 -5.98 2.18
N ARG A 238 6.63 -6.21 0.92
CA ARG A 238 7.60 -6.21 -0.17
C ARG A 238 8.09 -4.78 -0.37
N TRP A 239 9.25 -4.44 0.17
CA TRP A 239 9.89 -3.16 -0.10
C TRP A 239 10.88 -3.27 -1.25
N LEU A 240 11.07 -2.16 -1.97
CA LEU A 240 12.02 -2.06 -3.07
C LEU A 240 13.45 -2.08 -2.53
N ARG A 241 14.05 -3.27 -2.46
CA ARG A 241 15.49 -3.41 -2.21
C ARG A 241 16.31 -2.63 -3.24
N GLN A 242 15.85 -2.58 -4.49
CA GLN A 242 16.42 -1.81 -5.59
C GLN A 242 15.37 -1.62 -6.70
N CYS A 243 15.36 -0.46 -7.35
CA CYS A 243 14.60 -0.18 -8.56
C CYS A 243 15.54 0.39 -9.62
N GLU A 244 15.66 -0.32 -10.74
CA GLU A 244 16.54 -0.02 -11.88
C GLU A 244 15.75 0.58 -13.07
N PHE A 245 14.45 0.86 -12.89
CA PHE A 245 13.56 1.53 -13.85
C PHE A 245 13.54 0.99 -15.29
N GLN A 246 13.85 -0.29 -15.49
CA GLN A 246 14.00 -0.87 -16.83
C GLN A 246 12.70 -0.87 -17.64
N ASP A 247 11.58 -1.24 -16.99
CA ASP A 247 10.28 -1.32 -17.65
C ASP A 247 9.16 -0.58 -16.89
N SER A 248 9.41 -0.11 -15.66
CA SER A 248 8.39 0.52 -14.81
C SER A 248 9.00 1.38 -13.69
N THR A 249 8.17 2.12 -12.96
CA THR A 249 8.58 2.84 -11.75
C THR A 249 8.74 1.91 -10.54
N CYS A 250 8.64 0.59 -10.71
CA CYS A 250 8.55 -0.40 -9.64
C CYS A 250 7.34 -0.08 -8.71
N LEU A 251 7.60 0.23 -7.44
CA LEU A 251 6.61 0.72 -6.46
C LEU A 251 6.82 2.21 -6.13
N TRP A 252 7.52 2.94 -7.01
CA TRP A 252 7.59 4.40 -6.93
C TRP A 252 6.42 5.02 -7.65
N GLU A 253 5.87 6.05 -7.05
CA GLU A 253 4.63 6.67 -7.47
C GLU A 253 4.90 8.07 -7.99
N VAL A 254 4.47 8.34 -9.22
CA VAL A 254 4.55 9.67 -9.80
C VAL A 254 3.28 10.42 -9.44
N GLU A 255 3.43 11.46 -8.63
CA GLU A 255 2.29 12.32 -8.31
C GLU A 255 2.04 13.31 -9.45
N ALA A 256 0.81 13.28 -9.98
CA ALA A 256 0.41 14.09 -11.12
C ALA A 256 -0.33 15.36 -10.65
N GLN A 257 0.26 16.54 -10.89
CA GLN A 257 -0.43 17.84 -10.77
C GLN A 257 -0.76 18.43 -12.16
N GLU A 258 -1.90 19.10 -12.30
CA GLU A 258 -2.48 19.48 -13.61
C GLU A 258 -1.65 20.46 -14.46
N ASP A 259 -0.60 21.08 -13.92
CA ASP A 259 0.33 21.94 -14.67
C ASP A 259 1.81 21.60 -14.39
N SER A 260 2.08 20.35 -13.99
CA SER A 260 3.43 19.87 -13.66
C SER A 260 4.14 19.13 -14.78
N PHE A 261 5.46 19.21 -14.80
CA PHE A 261 6.28 18.20 -15.47
C PHE A 261 6.28 16.93 -14.61
N GLN A 262 6.39 15.76 -15.23
CA GLN A 262 6.24 14.47 -14.54
C GLN A 262 7.46 13.59 -14.72
N TRP A 263 7.80 12.86 -13.66
CA TRP A 263 8.75 11.76 -13.74
C TRP A 263 8.25 10.73 -14.75
N THR A 264 9.11 10.38 -15.70
CA THR A 264 8.78 9.46 -16.79
C THR A 264 9.93 8.48 -16.96
N VAL A 265 9.60 7.18 -17.03
CA VAL A 265 10.56 6.15 -17.41
C VAL A 265 10.87 6.30 -18.90
N THR A 266 12.13 6.39 -19.26
CA THR A 266 12.59 6.54 -20.64
C THR A 266 13.91 5.82 -20.84
N THR A 267 14.28 5.63 -22.10
CA THR A 267 15.60 5.13 -22.51
C THR A 267 16.35 6.22 -23.29
N GLY A 268 17.66 6.08 -23.42
CA GLY A 268 18.48 6.99 -24.24
C GLY A 268 18.21 6.83 -25.74
N GLN A 269 17.78 5.64 -26.15
CA GLN A 269 17.32 5.34 -27.50
C GLN A 269 16.03 6.08 -27.84
N ASP A 270 15.05 6.11 -26.93
CA ASP A 270 13.74 6.72 -27.18
C ASP A 270 13.74 8.24 -26.97
N ASN A 271 14.61 8.74 -26.09
CA ASN A 271 14.69 10.17 -25.80
C ASN A 271 16.14 10.69 -25.74
N PRO A 272 16.69 11.17 -26.86
CA PRO A 272 18.07 11.65 -26.94
C PRO A 272 18.28 13.00 -26.22
N ARG A 273 17.25 13.54 -25.55
CA ARG A 273 17.38 14.74 -24.72
C ARG A 273 17.85 14.44 -23.31
N GLY A 274 17.74 13.20 -22.82
CA GLY A 274 18.20 12.77 -21.50
C GLY A 274 19.63 12.20 -21.50
N PRO A 275 20.03 11.43 -20.47
CA PRO A 275 21.23 10.59 -20.50
C PRO A 275 21.27 9.72 -21.77
N GLU A 276 22.43 9.55 -22.40
CA GLU A 276 22.55 8.69 -23.60
C GLU A 276 22.34 7.21 -23.25
N LYS A 277 22.67 6.83 -22.02
CA LYS A 277 22.67 5.46 -21.52
C LYS A 277 22.20 5.42 -20.07
N ASP A 278 21.52 4.35 -19.70
CA ASP A 278 21.19 4.07 -18.31
C ASP A 278 22.46 3.87 -17.47
N HIS A 279 22.32 3.98 -16.15
CA HIS A 279 23.40 3.68 -15.25
C HIS A 279 23.52 2.16 -15.02
N THR A 280 22.40 1.44 -14.93
CA THR A 280 22.41 0.00 -14.59
C THR A 280 23.24 -0.83 -15.57
N PHE A 281 22.97 -0.74 -16.88
CA PHE A 281 23.64 -1.56 -17.91
C PHE A 281 24.63 -0.79 -18.78
N ASN A 282 24.65 0.54 -18.71
CA ASN A 282 25.43 1.39 -19.60
C ASN A 282 25.07 1.13 -21.07
N GLU A 283 23.77 0.99 -21.32
CA GLU A 283 23.17 0.75 -22.63
C GLU A 283 22.14 1.84 -22.94
N ASN A 284 21.96 2.17 -24.21
CA ASN A 284 20.98 3.17 -24.61
C ASN A 284 19.54 2.63 -24.58
N SER A 285 19.37 1.31 -24.52
CA SER A 285 18.09 0.62 -24.34
C SER A 285 17.70 0.40 -22.88
N GLY A 286 18.60 0.66 -21.93
CA GLY A 286 18.27 0.59 -20.50
C GLY A 286 17.38 1.76 -20.07
N GLY A 287 16.47 1.48 -19.15
CA GLY A 287 15.51 2.42 -18.61
C GLY A 287 16.06 3.21 -17.42
N TYR A 288 15.61 4.46 -17.29
CA TYR A 288 15.87 5.33 -16.15
C TYR A 288 14.73 6.34 -16.01
N LEU A 289 14.57 6.94 -14.82
CA LEU A 289 13.57 7.97 -14.59
C LEU A 289 14.09 9.34 -14.98
N THR A 290 13.25 10.16 -15.63
CA THR A 290 13.59 11.55 -15.98
C THR A 290 12.45 12.53 -15.74
N VAL A 291 12.82 13.77 -15.46
CA VAL A 291 11.96 14.94 -15.58
C VAL A 291 12.58 15.96 -16.53
N TYR A 292 11.75 16.57 -17.36
CA TYR A 292 12.15 17.66 -18.27
C TYR A 292 11.49 18.96 -17.83
N THR A 293 12.30 19.99 -17.57
CA THR A 293 11.78 21.28 -17.09
C THR A 293 11.57 22.32 -18.20
N ASN A 294 11.85 21.94 -19.46
CA ASN A 294 11.72 22.82 -20.61
C ASN A 294 10.27 23.34 -20.77
N GLY A 295 10.13 24.66 -20.87
CA GLY A 295 8.84 25.31 -21.09
C GLY A 295 7.93 25.35 -19.86
N THR A 296 8.42 24.92 -18.69
CA THR A 296 7.63 24.89 -17.45
C THR A 296 7.70 26.23 -16.71
N THR A 297 6.69 26.51 -15.90
CA THR A 297 6.59 27.75 -15.12
C THR A 297 7.46 27.65 -13.85
N PRO A 298 8.23 28.69 -13.49
CA PRO A 298 8.94 28.71 -12.21
C PRO A 298 7.97 28.54 -11.02
N GLY A 299 8.34 27.69 -10.06
CA GLY A 299 7.54 27.32 -8.90
C GLY A 299 6.74 26.01 -9.08
N VAL A 300 6.63 25.50 -10.31
CA VAL A 300 6.03 24.18 -10.57
C VAL A 300 6.98 23.08 -10.12
N SER A 301 6.42 21.99 -9.60
CA SER A 301 7.20 20.87 -9.06
C SER A 301 6.73 19.51 -9.56
N SER A 302 7.58 18.50 -9.42
CA SER A 302 7.31 17.11 -9.72
C SER A 302 7.82 16.22 -8.61
N THR A 303 7.05 15.18 -8.30
CA THR A 303 7.33 14.30 -7.17
C THR A 303 7.28 12.85 -7.57
N LEU A 304 8.27 12.10 -7.08
CA LEU A 304 8.28 10.65 -7.05
C LEU A 304 8.29 10.18 -5.58
N LYS A 305 7.24 9.49 -5.13
CA LYS A 305 7.13 8.94 -3.77
C LYS A 305 7.42 7.46 -3.72
N SER A 306 8.01 6.99 -2.63
CA SER A 306 8.09 5.56 -2.34
C SER A 306 6.79 5.09 -1.67
N VAL A 307 6.53 3.78 -1.73
CA VAL A 307 5.79 3.10 -0.66
C VAL A 307 6.43 3.37 0.72
N THR A 308 5.73 3.08 1.81
CA THR A 308 6.36 3.25 3.13
C THR A 308 7.64 2.39 3.22
N LEU A 309 8.64 2.91 3.91
CA LEU A 309 9.92 2.28 4.11
C LEU A 309 9.86 1.35 5.31
N PRO A 310 10.61 0.24 5.31
CA PRO A 310 10.78 -0.58 6.49
C PRO A 310 11.28 0.26 7.69
N PRO A 311 10.82 -0.04 8.92
CA PRO A 311 11.36 0.59 10.14
C PRO A 311 12.88 0.47 10.29
N SER A 312 13.47 -0.57 9.68
CA SER A 312 14.90 -0.85 9.70
C SER A 312 15.70 -0.14 8.59
N ALA A 313 15.05 0.48 7.61
CA ALA A 313 15.74 1.16 6.52
C ALA A 313 16.39 2.46 7.04
N THR A 314 17.70 2.60 6.81
CA THR A 314 18.51 3.70 7.35
C THR A 314 19.42 4.36 6.32
N CYS A 315 19.42 3.85 5.09
CA CYS A 315 20.21 4.40 4.01
C CYS A 315 19.46 4.40 2.68
N LEU A 316 19.68 5.45 1.88
CA LEU A 316 19.27 5.53 0.48
C LEU A 316 20.52 5.61 -0.39
N ASN A 317 20.64 4.69 -1.34
CA ASN A 317 21.54 4.78 -2.48
C ASN A 317 20.75 5.04 -3.75
N PHE A 318 21.32 5.82 -4.65
CA PHE A 318 20.74 6.08 -5.96
C PHE A 318 21.81 6.67 -6.87
N TRP A 319 21.54 6.70 -8.16
CA TRP A 319 22.31 7.45 -9.13
C TRP A 319 21.47 8.58 -9.68
N TRP A 320 22.11 9.72 -9.92
CA TRP A 320 21.46 10.90 -10.45
C TRP A 320 22.31 11.55 -11.53
N ALA A 321 21.66 12.21 -12.48
CA ALA A 321 22.30 13.02 -13.51
C ALA A 321 21.47 14.28 -13.75
N ILE A 322 22.12 15.42 -13.99
CA ILE A 322 21.46 16.69 -14.28
C ILE A 322 22.12 17.32 -15.50
N SER A 323 21.34 17.91 -16.40
CA SER A 323 21.88 18.66 -17.52
C SER A 323 21.01 19.86 -17.88
N GLY A 324 21.67 20.97 -18.19
CA GLY A 324 21.05 22.26 -18.48
C GLY A 324 21.35 23.32 -17.40
N PRO A 325 21.34 24.62 -17.75
CA PRO A 325 21.54 25.68 -16.78
C PRO A 325 20.26 25.94 -15.97
N ASP A 326 20.36 26.06 -14.64
CA ASP A 326 19.22 26.37 -13.75
C ASP A 326 17.95 25.52 -13.98
N VAL A 327 18.10 24.20 -14.17
CA VAL A 327 17.02 23.24 -14.41
C VAL A 327 16.03 23.18 -13.26
N GLY A 328 16.49 23.39 -12.02
CA GLY A 328 15.69 23.21 -10.82
C GLY A 328 16.52 22.82 -9.60
N THR A 329 15.81 22.55 -8.50
CA THR A 329 16.37 21.98 -7.28
C THR A 329 15.83 20.57 -7.11
N LEU A 330 16.71 19.57 -6.99
CA LEU A 330 16.34 18.21 -6.58
C LEU A 330 16.46 18.10 -5.06
N GLN A 331 15.36 17.76 -4.41
CA GLN A 331 15.26 17.54 -2.97
C GLN A 331 14.90 16.08 -2.69
N ILE A 332 15.49 15.54 -1.62
CA ILE A 332 15.08 14.27 -1.04
C ILE A 332 14.42 14.59 0.29
N MET A 333 13.19 14.14 0.45
CA MET A 333 12.35 14.48 1.59
C MET A 333 11.78 13.24 2.25
N LEU A 334 11.55 13.33 3.55
CA LEU A 334 10.95 12.29 4.36
C LEU A 334 9.68 12.81 5.05
N LYS A 335 8.70 11.92 5.20
CA LYS A 335 7.47 12.17 5.96
C LYS A 335 7.12 10.92 6.76
N GLY A 336 7.11 11.05 8.09
CA GLY A 336 6.59 10.03 9.00
C GLY A 336 5.19 10.39 9.48
N VAL A 337 4.47 9.41 10.02
CA VAL A 337 3.09 9.60 10.51
C VAL A 337 3.03 10.59 11.68
N SER A 338 4.03 10.61 12.56
CA SER A 338 4.07 11.54 13.70
C SER A 338 4.55 12.96 13.34
N TRP A 339 4.87 13.23 12.06
CA TRP A 339 5.46 14.51 11.64
C TRP A 339 4.39 15.41 11.05
N ASP A 340 4.41 16.70 11.39
CA ASP A 340 3.46 17.68 10.83
C ASP A 340 3.78 18.05 9.36
N SER A 341 5.04 17.93 8.95
CA SER A 341 5.50 18.34 7.61
C SER A 341 6.58 17.43 7.04
N TRP A 342 6.78 17.54 5.72
CA TRP A 342 7.92 16.94 5.04
C TRP A 342 9.22 17.55 5.54
N LYS A 343 10.24 16.71 5.77
CA LYS A 343 11.59 17.14 6.13
C LYS A 343 12.53 16.92 4.96
N VAL A 344 13.16 17.98 4.47
CA VAL A 344 14.23 17.91 3.47
C VAL A 344 15.47 17.35 4.16
N ILE A 345 15.95 16.19 3.67
CA ILE A 345 17.17 15.54 4.17
C ILE A 345 18.37 15.75 3.26
N TRP A 346 18.12 16.11 2.00
CA TRP A 346 19.15 16.46 1.02
C TRP A 346 18.57 17.40 -0.04
N SER A 347 19.39 18.31 -0.55
CA SER A 347 19.01 19.29 -1.57
C SER A 347 20.19 19.59 -2.47
N LEU A 348 19.95 19.61 -3.78
CA LEU A 348 20.93 19.94 -4.81
C LEU A 348 20.31 20.91 -5.81
N ASP A 349 20.91 22.09 -5.92
CA ASP A 349 20.58 23.06 -6.95
C ASP A 349 21.34 22.75 -8.24
N SER A 350 20.67 22.86 -9.38
CA SER A 350 21.34 22.80 -10.68
C SER A 350 22.36 23.94 -10.82
N PRO A 351 23.55 23.71 -11.43
CA PRO A 351 24.56 24.74 -11.60
C PRO A 351 24.05 25.97 -12.39
N ALA A 352 24.47 27.17 -11.97
CA ALA A 352 24.06 28.44 -12.57
C ALA A 352 24.65 28.69 -13.96
N ASP A 353 25.87 28.20 -14.22
CA ASP A 353 26.68 28.62 -15.37
C ASP A 353 26.98 27.51 -16.37
N GLY A 354 26.05 26.56 -16.60
CA GLY A 354 26.24 25.52 -17.62
C GLY A 354 27.63 24.85 -17.57
N ASP A 355 28.22 24.73 -16.38
CA ASP A 355 29.63 24.38 -16.27
C ASP A 355 29.79 22.92 -16.66
N ALA A 356 30.72 22.68 -17.58
CA ALA A 356 30.78 21.51 -18.45
C ALA A 356 31.27 20.22 -17.74
N GLY A 357 31.40 20.22 -16.41
CA GLY A 357 32.05 19.15 -15.65
C GLY A 357 31.13 18.04 -15.12
N ALA A 358 29.81 18.23 -15.16
CA ALA A 358 28.82 17.28 -14.62
C ALA A 358 27.56 17.17 -15.49
N GLN A 359 27.61 17.63 -16.75
CA GLN A 359 26.44 17.69 -17.61
C GLN A 359 26.08 16.30 -18.12
N GLY A 360 25.05 15.73 -17.50
CA GLY A 360 24.48 14.45 -17.89
C GLY A 360 25.34 13.23 -17.60
N GLU A 361 26.37 13.37 -16.76
CA GLU A 361 27.08 12.22 -16.18
C GLU A 361 26.35 11.71 -14.94
N TRP A 362 26.43 10.40 -14.72
CA TRP A 362 25.85 9.74 -13.56
C TRP A 362 26.72 9.93 -12.32
N HIS A 363 26.11 10.39 -11.23
CA HIS A 363 26.74 10.61 -9.94
C HIS A 363 26.04 9.79 -8.85
N PRO A 364 26.80 9.19 -7.91
CA PRO A 364 26.20 8.42 -6.84
C PRO A 364 25.69 9.32 -5.71
N GLY A 365 24.50 9.02 -5.21
CA GLY A 365 23.92 9.55 -3.99
C GLY A 365 23.92 8.51 -2.87
N ASN A 366 24.31 8.92 -1.66
CA ASN A 366 24.38 8.05 -0.47
C ASN A 366 23.90 8.85 0.74
N ILE A 367 22.64 8.67 1.13
CA ILE A 367 21.99 9.53 2.11
C ILE A 367 21.61 8.71 3.35
N PRO A 368 22.31 8.88 4.48
CA PRO A 368 21.89 8.28 5.73
C PRO A 368 20.69 9.02 6.27
N TYR A 369 19.70 8.26 6.73
CA TYR A 369 18.59 8.80 7.48
C TYR A 369 18.33 7.90 8.69
N ASN A 370 17.94 8.52 9.79
CA ASN A 370 17.55 7.80 10.99
C ASN A 370 16.12 8.18 11.32
N HIS A 371 15.31 7.18 11.63
CA HIS A 371 13.92 7.38 11.97
C HIS A 371 13.48 6.30 12.96
N THR A 372 12.47 6.64 13.74
CA THR A 372 11.80 5.72 14.67
C THR A 372 10.29 5.75 14.45
N ASP A 373 9.85 6.36 13.35
CA ASP A 373 8.45 6.64 13.08
C ASP A 373 7.87 5.52 12.20
N SER A 374 6.57 5.28 12.35
CA SER A 374 5.87 4.33 11.50
C SER A 374 5.47 5.00 10.18
N GLY A 375 5.29 4.21 9.13
CA GLY A 375 4.79 4.67 7.84
C GLY A 375 5.68 5.71 7.15
N LEU A 376 7.01 5.67 7.36
CA LEU A 376 7.93 6.64 6.76
C LEU A 376 7.89 6.55 5.23
N VAL A 377 7.60 7.65 4.55
CA VAL A 377 7.66 7.78 3.08
C VAL A 377 8.85 8.64 2.68
N LEU A 378 9.53 8.26 1.59
CA LEU A 378 10.59 9.03 0.94
C LEU A 378 10.10 9.59 -0.38
N ALA A 379 10.49 10.82 -0.68
CA ALA A 379 10.16 11.46 -1.95
C ALA A 379 11.39 12.10 -2.61
N PHE A 380 11.53 11.92 -3.93
CA PHE A 380 12.33 12.77 -4.79
C PHE A 380 11.45 13.89 -5.32
N HIS A 381 11.78 15.12 -4.98
CA HIS A 381 10.98 16.29 -5.32
C HIS A 381 11.83 17.27 -6.13
N VAL A 382 11.36 17.62 -7.32
CA VAL A 382 12.03 18.57 -8.20
C VAL A 382 11.18 19.81 -8.30
N ILE A 383 11.76 20.96 -7.98
CA ILE A 383 11.10 22.25 -8.15
C ILE A 383 11.82 23.01 -9.25
N ASN A 384 11.08 23.46 -10.25
CA ASN A 384 11.64 24.37 -11.24
C ASN A 384 11.76 25.78 -10.62
N ILE A 385 12.96 26.35 -10.62
CA ILE A 385 13.24 27.68 -10.07
C ILE A 385 13.37 28.78 -11.15
N LYS A 386 13.53 28.44 -12.44
CA LYS A 386 13.75 29.42 -13.54
C LYS A 386 13.18 28.94 -14.90
N LYS A 387 13.11 29.83 -15.89
CA LYS A 387 12.56 29.52 -17.24
C LYS A 387 13.53 28.78 -18.17
N ASN A 388 14.46 28.01 -17.62
CA ASN A 388 15.50 27.36 -18.42
C ASN A 388 15.12 25.93 -18.79
N SER A 389 15.82 25.39 -19.79
CA SER A 389 15.61 24.03 -20.29
C SER A 389 16.67 23.10 -19.77
N GLY A 390 16.25 21.95 -19.27
CA GLY A 390 17.13 20.86 -18.92
C GLY A 390 16.35 19.65 -18.43
N TRP A 391 17.07 18.75 -17.80
CA TRP A 391 16.52 17.54 -17.23
C TRP A 391 17.26 17.11 -15.96
N ILE A 392 16.56 16.31 -15.16
CA ILE A 392 17.08 15.59 -14.02
C ILE A 392 16.70 14.13 -14.21
N ALA A 393 17.66 13.23 -14.00
CA ALA A 393 17.48 11.80 -14.13
C ALA A 393 17.85 11.08 -12.83
N LEU A 394 17.17 9.96 -12.57
CA LEU A 394 17.41 9.05 -11.46
C LEU A 394 17.51 7.62 -11.99
N ASP A 395 18.39 6.84 -11.39
CA ASP A 395 18.54 5.42 -11.68
C ASP A 395 19.03 4.64 -10.44
N ASP A 396 18.91 3.31 -10.46
CA ASP A 396 19.46 2.40 -9.45
C ASP A 396 19.11 2.81 -7.99
N VAL A 397 17.84 3.12 -7.74
CA VAL A 397 17.38 3.62 -6.43
C VAL A 397 17.14 2.45 -5.48
N ALA A 398 17.83 2.45 -4.33
CA ALA A 398 17.80 1.38 -3.34
C ALA A 398 17.80 1.94 -1.91
N GLY A 399 16.85 1.48 -1.10
CA GLY A 399 16.97 1.60 0.36
C GLY A 399 17.80 0.44 0.92
N HIS A 400 18.41 0.57 2.10
CA HIS A 400 18.88 -0.59 2.86
C HIS A 400 19.02 -0.31 4.36
N GLU A 401 19.14 -1.39 5.12
CA GLU A 401 19.45 -1.36 6.55
C GLU A 401 20.95 -1.13 6.76
N GLY A 402 21.32 -0.44 7.83
CA GLY A 402 22.71 -0.21 8.23
C GLY A 402 23.33 1.09 7.70
N THR A 403 24.65 1.19 7.78
CA THR A 403 25.41 2.41 7.45
C THR A 403 25.47 2.64 5.95
N CYS A 404 25.37 3.90 5.50
CA CYS A 404 25.57 4.28 4.09
C CYS A 404 27.02 4.12 3.59
N ALA A 405 27.88 3.46 4.34
CA ALA A 405 29.26 3.25 3.98
C ALA A 405 29.40 1.91 3.23
N GLY A 406 29.42 1.99 1.89
CA GLY A 406 30.05 0.98 1.05
C GLY A 406 29.15 -0.15 0.53
N LYS A 407 28.51 0.10 -0.61
CA LYS A 407 28.55 -0.88 -1.71
C LYS A 407 29.31 -0.24 -2.87
N ARG A 408 30.61 -0.52 -2.93
CA ARG A 408 31.36 -0.44 -4.18
C ARG A 408 30.91 -1.62 -5.04
N GLU A 409 30.45 -1.30 -6.25
CA GLU A 409 30.42 -2.15 -7.45
C GLU A 409 29.74 -3.53 -7.35
N LYS A 410 28.99 -3.84 -8.42
CA LYS A 410 28.40 -5.16 -8.70
C LYS A 410 29.37 -6.30 -8.35
N GLN A 411 28.97 -7.20 -7.46
CA GLN A 411 29.47 -8.57 -7.54
C GLN A 411 28.82 -9.19 -8.77
N ILE A 412 29.56 -9.21 -9.87
CA ILE A 412 29.30 -10.10 -10.99
C ILE A 412 29.69 -11.50 -10.49
N GLU A 413 28.69 -12.32 -10.13
CA GLU A 413 28.93 -13.76 -9.98
C GLU A 413 29.24 -14.32 -11.38
N THR A 414 30.46 -14.83 -11.53
CA THR A 414 30.95 -15.56 -12.73
C THR A 414 30.42 -16.98 -12.78
#